data_AF-A0A350QYK4-F1
#
_entry.id   AF-A0A350QYK4-F1
#
_cell.length_a   1.000
_cell.length_b   1.000
_cell.length_c   1.000
_cell.angle_alpha   90.00
_cell.angle_beta   90.00
_cell.angle_gamma   90.00
#
_symmetry.space_group_name_H-M   'P 1'
#
loop_
_entity.id
_entity.type
_entity.pdbx_description
1 polymer ?
#
loop_
_entity_poly.entity_id
_entity_poly.type
_entity_poly.pdbx_seq_one_letter_code
_entity_poly.pdbx_strand_id
1 'polypeptide(L)'
;WPGKVKAGSVSDQTVCLTDLMATCAQIVGAELPDDSAEDSFDLLPVLLGETDEPVREFTLHQTISLALAIRQGDWKYLDHKGSGGSNYSRDGEWGLKQYALPDKAPEASGQLYNLREDPGETNNLYFKKPFIREKLKAKLEELKQSGRSAPRRQ
;
A
#
# COMPACT_ATOMS: atom_id res chain seq x y z
N TRP A 1 -22.10 -9.52 -5.94
CA TRP A 1 -23.25 -8.63 -6.21
C TRP A 1 -23.91 -9.05 -7.52
N PRO A 2 -24.92 -9.94 -7.46
CA PRO A 2 -25.58 -10.47 -8.66
C PRO A 2 -26.16 -9.36 -9.53
N GLY A 3 -25.98 -9.46 -10.85
CA GLY A 3 -26.48 -8.48 -11.82
C GLY A 3 -25.73 -7.15 -11.86
N LYS A 4 -24.64 -6.99 -11.10
CA LYS A 4 -23.82 -5.76 -11.07
C LYS A 4 -22.34 -6.06 -11.27
N VAL A 5 -21.76 -6.90 -10.41
CA VAL A 5 -20.38 -7.38 -10.58
C VAL A 5 -20.40 -8.62 -11.45
N LYS A 6 -19.59 -8.63 -12.52
CA LYS A 6 -19.44 -9.78 -13.41
C LYS A 6 -18.96 -11.01 -12.62
N ALA A 7 -19.72 -12.11 -12.66
CA ALA A 7 -19.35 -13.32 -11.94
C ALA A 7 -18.02 -13.90 -12.48
N GLY A 8 -17.14 -14.32 -11.57
CA GLY A 8 -15.85 -14.91 -11.91
C GLY A 8 -14.83 -13.94 -12.54
N SER A 9 -15.04 -12.63 -12.45
CA SER A 9 -14.03 -11.66 -12.88
C SER A 9 -12.85 -11.60 -11.92
N VAL A 10 -11.71 -11.13 -12.43
CA VAL A 10 -10.48 -10.85 -11.69
C VAL A 10 -10.08 -9.41 -11.96
N SER A 11 -9.48 -8.74 -10.98
CA SER A 11 -8.95 -7.39 -11.10
C SER A 11 -7.57 -7.31 -10.46
N ASP A 12 -6.61 -6.69 -11.15
CA ASP A 12 -5.26 -6.42 -10.66
C ASP A 12 -5.15 -5.07 -9.93
N GLN A 13 -6.30 -4.41 -9.68
CA GLN A 13 -6.36 -3.14 -8.95
C GLN A 13 -5.79 -3.31 -7.53
N THR A 14 -4.92 -2.38 -7.13
CA THR A 14 -4.46 -2.32 -5.75
C THR A 14 -5.55 -1.69 -4.89
N VAL A 15 -6.07 -2.46 -3.93
CA VAL A 15 -7.11 -2.02 -3.00
C VAL A 15 -6.60 -2.03 -1.56
N CYS A 16 -7.21 -1.20 -0.71
CA CYS A 16 -6.95 -1.15 0.72
C CYS A 16 -8.26 -1.32 1.49
N LEU A 17 -8.20 -1.84 2.72
CA LEU A 17 -9.37 -1.96 3.59
C LEU A 17 -10.08 -0.61 3.79
N THR A 18 -9.31 0.48 3.81
CA THR A 18 -9.86 1.84 3.98
C THR A 18 -10.83 2.23 2.86
N ASP A 19 -10.71 1.64 1.67
CA ASP A 19 -11.53 1.95 0.49
C ASP A 19 -13.01 1.56 0.64
N LEU A 20 -13.33 0.70 1.61
CA LEU A 20 -14.69 0.27 1.86
C LEU A 20 -15.62 1.42 2.22
N MET A 21 -15.14 2.48 2.89
CA MET A 21 -16.01 3.57 3.33
C MET A 21 -16.57 4.36 2.15
N ALA A 22 -15.71 4.87 1.26
CA ALA A 22 -16.11 5.60 0.07
C ALA A 22 -16.90 4.72 -0.90
N THR A 23 -16.48 3.47 -1.09
CA THR A 23 -17.19 2.51 -1.96
C THR A 23 -18.61 2.24 -1.46
N CYS A 24 -18.79 1.97 -0.17
CA CYS A 24 -20.12 1.75 0.41
C CYS A 24 -20.98 3.02 0.38
N ALA A 25 -20.40 4.19 0.67
CA ALA A 25 -21.10 5.47 0.58
C ALA A 25 -21.64 5.69 -0.84
N GLN A 26 -20.82 5.46 -1.86
CA GLN A 26 -21.24 5.55 -3.26
C GLN A 26 -22.36 4.55 -3.60
N ILE A 27 -22.27 3.30 -3.12
CA ILE A 27 -23.29 2.27 -3.36
C ILE A 27 -24.66 2.68 -2.79
N VAL A 28 -24.69 3.31 -1.60
CA VAL A 28 -25.95 3.69 -0.94
C VAL A 28 -26.39 5.13 -1.26
N GLY A 29 -25.61 5.87 -2.04
CA GLY A 29 -25.87 7.28 -2.37
C GLY A 29 -25.70 8.23 -1.17
N ALA A 30 -24.82 7.89 -0.23
CA ALA A 30 -24.47 8.76 0.88
C ALA A 30 -23.31 9.69 0.52
N GLU A 31 -23.40 10.94 0.97
CA GLU A 31 -22.31 11.91 0.87
C GLU A 31 -21.39 11.79 2.09
N LEU A 32 -20.08 11.69 1.85
CA LEU A 32 -19.07 11.73 2.92
C LEU A 32 -18.53 13.16 3.04
N PRO A 33 -18.48 13.73 4.27
CA PRO A 33 -17.72 14.95 4.52
C PRO A 33 -16.27 14.82 4.06
N ASP A 34 -15.66 15.91 3.62
CA ASP A 34 -14.31 15.87 3.07
C ASP A 34 -13.21 15.55 4.10
N ASP A 35 -13.51 15.72 5.39
CA ASP A 35 -12.66 15.36 6.55
C ASP A 35 -12.97 13.96 7.11
N SER A 36 -13.78 13.17 6.40
CA SER A 36 -14.11 11.79 6.78
C SER A 36 -13.49 10.79 5.80
N ALA A 37 -12.88 9.72 6.33
CA ALA A 37 -12.27 8.66 5.52
C ALA A 37 -11.37 9.19 4.40
N GLU A 38 -10.40 10.05 4.77
CA GLU A 38 -9.55 10.81 3.85
C GLU A 38 -8.54 9.94 3.07
N ASP A 39 -8.45 8.65 3.42
CA ASP A 39 -7.64 7.63 2.73
C ASP A 39 -8.47 6.60 1.96
N SER A 40 -9.79 6.83 1.83
CA SER A 40 -10.71 5.91 1.17
C SER A 40 -10.96 6.32 -0.28
N PHE A 41 -10.67 5.41 -1.21
CA PHE A 41 -10.97 5.55 -2.64
C PHE A 41 -12.24 4.78 -3.00
N ASP A 42 -12.99 5.26 -3.99
CA ASP A 42 -14.21 4.60 -4.47
C ASP A 42 -13.90 3.50 -5.48
N LEU A 43 -14.08 2.25 -5.08
CA LEU A 43 -13.84 1.08 -5.93
C LEU A 43 -15.06 0.69 -6.76
N LEU A 44 -16.19 1.41 -6.67
CA LEU A 44 -17.40 1.05 -7.40
C LEU A 44 -17.19 0.95 -8.92
N PRO A 45 -16.47 1.89 -9.59
CA PRO A 45 -16.19 1.76 -11.02
C PRO A 45 -15.43 0.48 -11.37
N VAL A 46 -14.50 0.04 -10.51
CA VAL A 46 -13.77 -1.22 -10.70
C VAL A 46 -14.70 -2.42 -10.53
N LEU A 47 -15.55 -2.41 -9.49
CA LEU A 47 -16.50 -3.48 -9.23
C LEU A 47 -17.50 -3.66 -10.39
N LEU A 48 -17.91 -2.55 -11.01
CA LEU A 48 -18.83 -2.54 -12.15
C LEU A 48 -18.12 -2.78 -13.49
N GLY A 49 -16.79 -2.86 -13.52
CA GLY A 49 -16.00 -3.06 -14.75
C GLY A 49 -16.02 -1.84 -15.68
N GLU A 50 -16.16 -0.64 -15.11
CA GLU A 50 -16.24 0.64 -15.83
C GLU A 50 -14.85 1.25 -16.07
N THR A 51 -13.82 0.81 -15.35
CA THR A 51 -12.44 1.28 -15.52
C THR A 51 -11.42 0.18 -15.22
N ASP A 52 -10.36 0.16 -16.01
CA ASP A 52 -9.13 -0.59 -15.74
C ASP A 52 -8.00 0.31 -15.21
N GLU A 53 -8.20 1.63 -15.20
CA GLU A 53 -7.23 2.59 -14.69
C GLU A 53 -7.13 2.50 -13.15
N PRO A 54 -5.95 2.69 -12.55
CA PRO A 54 -5.78 2.67 -11.11
C PRO A 54 -6.67 3.71 -10.42
N VAL A 55 -7.64 3.27 -9.62
CA VAL A 55 -8.44 4.19 -8.79
C VAL A 55 -7.57 4.77 -7.67
N ARG A 56 -6.74 3.92 -7.08
CA ARG A 56 -5.77 4.27 -6.05
C ARG A 56 -4.38 4.27 -6.66
N GLU A 57 -3.77 5.44 -6.76
CA GLU A 57 -2.39 5.54 -7.24
C GLU A 57 -1.37 5.12 -6.16
N PHE A 58 -1.64 5.43 -4.89
CA PHE A 58 -0.73 5.16 -3.77
C PHE A 58 -1.41 4.44 -2.60
N THR A 59 -0.69 3.49 -2.00
CA THR A 59 -1.08 2.86 -0.72
C THR A 59 -0.04 3.16 0.34
N LEU A 60 -0.46 3.59 1.52
CA LEU A 60 0.40 3.73 2.68
C LEU A 60 0.27 2.49 3.58
N HIS A 61 1.40 2.06 4.13
CA HIS A 61 1.46 0.99 5.12
C HIS A 61 2.14 1.52 6.37
N GLN A 62 1.57 1.23 7.53
CA GLN A 62 2.14 1.58 8.82
C GLN A 62 2.51 0.31 9.58
N THR A 63 3.70 0.32 10.15
CA THR A 63 4.21 -0.75 10.99
C THR A 63 3.86 -0.51 12.47
N ILE A 64 4.10 -1.52 13.32
CA ILE A 64 3.86 -1.42 14.76
C ILE A 64 4.71 -0.30 15.38
N SER A 65 5.92 -0.07 14.87
CA SER A 65 6.80 1.01 15.32
C SER A 65 6.43 2.38 14.71
N LEU A 66 5.25 2.50 14.10
CA LEU A 66 4.76 3.70 13.39
C LEU A 66 5.60 4.10 12.18
N ALA A 67 6.55 3.28 11.76
CA ALA A 67 7.31 3.53 10.54
C ALA A 67 6.43 3.30 9.32
N LEU A 68 6.61 4.13 8.30
CA LEU A 68 5.75 4.18 7.12
C LEU A 68 6.45 3.60 5.88
N ALA A 69 5.62 3.05 5.00
CA ALA A 69 5.97 2.63 3.67
C ALA A 69 4.91 3.09 2.67
N ILE A 70 5.30 3.26 1.41
CA ILE A 70 4.43 3.65 0.31
C ILE A 70 4.54 2.65 -0.84
N ARG A 71 3.42 2.32 -1.46
CA ARG A 71 3.35 1.53 -2.69
C ARG A 71 2.73 2.36 -3.83
N GLN A 72 3.37 2.32 -5.00
CA GLN A 72 2.82 2.83 -6.27
C GLN A 72 2.95 1.73 -7.33
N GLY A 73 1.82 1.16 -7.74
CA GLY A 73 1.81 0.01 -8.65
C GLY A 73 2.66 -1.14 -8.12
N ASP A 74 3.68 -1.54 -8.89
CA ASP A 74 4.60 -2.61 -8.52
C ASP A 74 5.66 -2.20 -7.49
N TRP A 75 5.89 -0.90 -7.28
CA TRP A 75 7.00 -0.43 -6.45
C TRP A 75 6.56 -0.16 -5.02
N LYS A 76 7.32 -0.68 -4.05
CA LYS A 76 7.11 -0.46 -2.62
C LYS A 76 8.38 0.07 -1.97
N TYR A 77 8.29 1.23 -1.34
CA TYR A 77 9.37 1.88 -0.59
C TYR A 77 9.04 1.89 0.90
N LEU A 78 9.97 1.43 1.73
CA LEU A 78 9.90 1.48 3.19
C LEU A 78 10.92 2.51 3.67
N ASP A 79 10.46 3.53 4.38
CA ASP A 79 11.31 4.59 4.93
C ASP A 79 11.95 4.19 6.27
N HIS A 80 12.27 2.91 6.42
CA HIS A 80 12.86 2.33 7.61
C HIS A 80 13.64 1.06 7.30
N LYS A 81 14.55 0.69 8.21
CA LYS A 81 15.24 -0.60 8.19
C LYS A 81 14.39 -1.69 8.86
N GLY A 82 14.66 -2.93 8.48
CA GLY A 82 14.07 -4.11 9.10
C GLY A 82 12.54 -4.14 9.03
N SER A 83 11.93 -4.85 9.98
CA SER A 83 10.52 -5.22 9.95
C SER A 83 9.54 -4.15 10.43
N GLY A 84 10.02 -3.13 11.15
CA GLY A 84 9.14 -2.16 11.81
C GLY A 84 8.31 -2.71 12.99
N GLY A 85 8.69 -3.86 13.57
CA GLY A 85 8.10 -4.30 14.85
C GLY A 85 7.96 -5.81 15.04
N SER A 86 8.19 -6.62 14.01
CA SER A 86 8.21 -8.07 14.15
C SER A 86 9.53 -8.55 14.77
N ASN A 87 9.43 -9.39 15.81
CA ASN A 87 10.59 -9.96 16.50
C ASN A 87 11.02 -11.30 15.85
N TYR A 88 11.95 -11.21 14.90
CA TYR A 88 12.54 -12.37 14.23
C TYR A 88 13.65 -13.07 15.03
N SER A 89 14.00 -12.57 16.21
CA SER A 89 15.00 -13.21 17.08
C SER A 89 14.39 -14.21 18.06
N ARG A 90 13.06 -14.21 18.21
CA ARG A 90 12.34 -15.08 19.16
C ARG A 90 12.29 -16.52 18.64
N ASP A 91 12.76 -17.46 19.46
CA ASP A 91 12.64 -18.91 19.27
C ASP A 91 11.27 -19.45 19.76
N GLY A 92 10.94 -20.69 19.38
CA GLY A 92 9.74 -21.42 19.80
C GLY A 92 8.60 -21.46 18.77
N GLU A 93 7.51 -22.17 19.08
CA GLU A 93 6.35 -22.37 18.19
C GLU A 93 5.75 -21.05 17.66
N TRP A 94 5.72 -20.03 18.52
CA TRP A 94 5.23 -18.68 18.21
C TRP A 94 6.35 -17.71 17.78
N GLY A 95 7.56 -18.22 17.58
CA GLY A 95 8.72 -17.47 17.15
C GLY A 95 8.75 -17.26 15.63
N LEU A 96 9.14 -16.06 15.20
CA LEU A 96 9.21 -15.71 13.77
C LEU A 96 10.57 -16.01 13.14
N LYS A 97 11.55 -16.52 13.90
CA LYS A 97 12.93 -16.72 13.44
C LYS A 97 13.06 -17.55 12.17
N GLN A 98 12.22 -18.56 12.00
CA GLN A 98 12.17 -19.40 10.80
C GLN A 98 11.77 -18.64 9.52
N TYR A 99 11.15 -17.47 9.66
CA TYR A 99 10.72 -16.59 8.56
C TYR A 99 11.67 -15.40 8.36
N ALA A 100 12.81 -15.36 9.07
CA ALA A 100 13.78 -14.28 8.94
C ALA A 100 14.43 -14.34 7.54
N LEU A 101 14.29 -13.26 6.78
CA LEU A 101 14.95 -13.10 5.49
C LEU A 101 16.35 -12.49 5.69
N PRO A 102 17.36 -12.91 4.90
CA PRO A 102 18.67 -12.28 4.94
C PRO A 102 18.57 -10.85 4.40
N ASP A 103 19.13 -9.90 5.15
CA ASP A 103 19.24 -8.51 4.67
C ASP A 103 20.37 -8.41 3.64
N LYS A 104 19.99 -8.21 2.37
CA LYS A 104 20.92 -8.08 1.24
C LYS A 104 21.49 -6.66 1.10
N ALA A 105 21.02 -5.69 1.88
CA ALA A 105 21.49 -4.30 1.84
C ALA A 105 21.49 -3.66 3.24
N PRO A 106 22.27 -4.17 4.21
CA PRO A 106 22.25 -3.71 5.60
C PRO A 106 22.63 -2.23 5.78
N GLU A 107 23.44 -1.70 4.86
CA GLU A 107 23.85 -0.30 4.85
C GLU A 107 22.75 0.66 4.36
N ALA A 108 21.70 0.15 3.71
CA ALA A 108 20.60 0.98 3.23
C ALA A 108 19.79 1.53 4.41
N SER A 109 19.50 2.83 4.41
CA SER A 109 18.66 3.49 5.44
C SER A 109 17.16 3.21 5.28
N GLY A 110 16.77 2.62 4.16
CA GLY A 110 15.40 2.16 3.89
C GLY A 110 15.42 0.97 2.94
N GLN A 111 14.25 0.60 2.44
CA GLN A 111 14.10 -0.58 1.57
C GLN A 111 13.26 -0.23 0.33
N LEU A 112 13.59 -0.81 -0.81
CA LEU A 112 12.83 -0.64 -2.06
C LEU A 112 12.68 -1.98 -2.76
N TYR A 113 11.45 -2.33 -3.10
CA TYR A 113 11.12 -3.60 -3.77
C TYR A 113 10.25 -3.38 -4.99
N ASN A 114 10.35 -4.29 -5.95
CA ASN A 114 9.41 -4.44 -7.05
C ASN A 114 8.58 -5.69 -6.79
N LEU A 115 7.31 -5.52 -6.42
CA LEU A 115 6.40 -6.60 -6.02
C LEU A 115 5.94 -7.49 -7.17
N ARG A 116 6.07 -7.04 -8.42
CA ARG A 116 5.79 -7.88 -9.60
C ARG A 116 6.89 -8.91 -9.80
N GLU A 117 8.14 -8.51 -9.62
CA GLU A 117 9.32 -9.39 -9.78
C GLU A 117 9.70 -10.13 -8.49
N ASP A 118 9.44 -9.51 -7.33
CA ASP A 118 9.84 -9.98 -6.01
C ASP A 118 8.70 -9.73 -4.98
N PRO A 119 7.59 -10.48 -5.08
CA PRO A 119 6.45 -10.36 -4.16
C PRO A 119 6.82 -10.71 -2.71
N GLY A 120 7.92 -11.43 -2.49
CA GLY A 120 8.43 -11.80 -1.17
C GLY A 120 9.37 -10.77 -0.52
N GLU A 121 9.61 -9.63 -1.17
CA GLU A 121 10.47 -8.55 -0.67
C GLU A 121 11.88 -9.04 -0.27
N THR A 122 12.47 -9.92 -1.09
CA THR A 122 13.74 -10.61 -0.79
C THR A 122 14.97 -9.94 -1.38
N ASN A 123 14.82 -8.98 -2.29
CA ASN A 123 15.92 -8.32 -3.01
C ASN A 123 15.78 -6.80 -2.92
N ASN A 124 16.41 -6.21 -1.90
CA ASN A 124 16.36 -4.76 -1.70
C ASN A 124 17.09 -4.01 -2.82
N LEU A 125 16.33 -3.24 -3.60
CA LEU A 125 16.80 -2.44 -4.75
C LEU A 125 17.19 -1.00 -4.36
N TYR A 126 17.28 -0.67 -3.07
CA TYR A 126 17.49 0.69 -2.55
C TYR A 126 18.63 1.45 -3.23
N PHE A 127 19.80 0.82 -3.44
CA PHE A 127 20.94 1.44 -4.12
C PHE A 127 20.88 1.33 -5.65
N LYS A 128 20.13 0.35 -6.18
CA LYS A 128 20.06 0.03 -7.62
C LYS A 128 19.07 0.92 -8.37
N LYS A 129 18.05 1.45 -7.70
CA LYS A 129 16.97 2.25 -8.31
C LYS A 129 16.75 3.58 -7.56
N PRO A 130 17.78 4.45 -7.46
CA PRO A 130 17.70 5.67 -6.66
C PRO A 130 16.61 6.63 -7.12
N PHE A 131 16.36 6.73 -8.44
CA PHE A 131 15.30 7.60 -8.97
C PHE A 131 13.90 7.22 -8.45
N ILE A 132 13.59 5.91 -8.42
CA ILE A 132 12.30 5.41 -7.95
C ILE A 132 12.19 5.61 -6.44
N ARG A 133 13.27 5.32 -5.70
CA ARG A 133 13.35 5.56 -4.26
C ARG A 133 13.04 7.03 -3.93
N GLU A 134 13.75 7.97 -4.56
CA GLU A 134 13.56 9.40 -4.26
C GLU A 134 12.16 9.88 -4.64
N LYS A 135 11.59 9.41 -5.76
CA LYS A 135 10.21 9.72 -6.15
C LYS A 135 9.22 9.27 -5.08
N LEU A 136 9.30 8.02 -4.64
CA LEU A 136 8.39 7.46 -3.65
C LEU A 136 8.59 8.08 -2.27
N LYS A 137 9.84 8.36 -1.89
CA LYS A 137 10.15 9.07 -0.65
C LYS A 137 9.56 10.47 -0.65
N ALA A 138 9.74 11.24 -1.72
CA ALA A 138 9.15 12.57 -1.84
C ALA A 138 7.61 12.53 -1.76
N LYS A 139 6.98 11.55 -2.42
CA LYS A 139 5.53 11.39 -2.35
C LYS A 139 5.06 10.98 -0.96
N LEU A 140 5.80 10.13 -0.26
CA LEU A 140 5.50 9.77 1.13
C LEU A 140 5.54 11.01 2.04
N GLU A 141 6.54 11.87 1.90
CA GLU A 141 6.62 13.12 2.67
C GLU A 141 5.46 14.08 2.35
N GLU A 142 5.06 14.19 1.08
CA GLU A 142 3.89 14.97 0.67
C GLU A 142 2.62 14.46 1.37
N LEU A 143 2.39 13.14 1.36
CA LEU A 143 1.22 12.52 1.98
C LEU A 143 1.21 12.64 3.51
N LYS A 144 2.38 12.58 4.15
CA LYS A 144 2.53 12.86 5.59
C LYS A 144 2.12 14.29 5.92
N GLN A 145 2.48 15.25 5.07
CA GLN A 145 2.17 16.67 5.26
C GLN A 145 0.70 16.99 4.97
N SER A 146 0.12 16.38 3.93
CA SER A 146 -1.30 16.57 3.59
C SER A 146 -2.24 15.91 4.60
N GLY A 147 -1.77 14.85 5.29
CA GLY A 147 -2.56 14.05 6.22
C GLY A 147 -3.57 13.11 5.55
N ARG A 148 -3.51 12.96 4.22
CA ARG A 148 -4.47 12.16 3.44
C ARG A 148 -3.91 11.65 2.14
N SER A 149 -4.40 10.49 1.68
CA SER A 149 -4.04 9.88 0.41
C SER A 149 -5.11 9.99 -0.68
N ALA A 150 -6.40 10.09 -0.34
CA ALA A 150 -7.45 10.27 -1.32
C ALA A 150 -7.60 11.76 -1.72
N PRO A 151 -7.99 12.05 -2.99
CA PRO A 151 -8.32 13.40 -3.42
C PRO A 151 -9.39 14.07 -2.54
N ARG A 152 -9.41 15.40 -2.55
CA ARG A 152 -10.51 16.19 -1.97
C ARG A 152 -11.81 15.88 -2.70
N ARG A 153 -12.91 15.70 -1.96
CA ARG A 153 -14.24 15.56 -2.55
C ARG A 153 -14.67 16.93 -3.11
N GLN A 154 -15.17 16.95 -4.35
CA GLN A 154 -15.71 18.16 -4.99
C GLN A 154 -17.17 18.36 -4.62
#